data_AF-A0A9P7RZQ2-F1
#
_entry.id   AF-A0A9P7RZQ2-F1
#
_cell.length_a   1.000
_cell.length_b   1.000
_cell.length_c   1.000
_cell.angle_alpha   90.00
_cell.angle_beta   90.00
_cell.angle_gamma   90.00
#
_symmetry.space_group_name_H-M   'P 1'
#
loop_
_entity.id
_entity.type
_entity.pdbx_description
1 polymer ?
#
loop_
_entity_poly.entity_id
_entity_poly.type
_entity_poly.pdbx_seq_one_letter_code
_entity_poly.pdbx_strand_id
1 'polypeptide(L)'
;MAYQSLQQTQKMAFQLLSLLVATSSALAVTVNLSNNVPGGTFVVSPSLFSLSIEQDRWTDWVGLNSRNEFFFNTLDNLVRITGEPPRLRIGADSEDHTSFNGALVTPQAAFPPPTTTVPYPEASSVVVGDAYYRTARFLPPSTCD
;
A
#
# COMPACT_ATOMS: atom_id res chain seq x y z
N MET A 1 -50.32 -31.60 -25.47
CA MET A 1 -49.35 -30.77 -26.23
C MET A 1 -49.60 -29.26 -26.10
N ALA A 2 -50.84 -28.76 -26.19
CA ALA A 2 -51.13 -27.31 -26.08
C ALA A 2 -50.83 -26.68 -24.69
N TYR A 3 -50.96 -27.43 -23.59
CA TYR A 3 -50.71 -26.91 -22.24
C TYR A 3 -49.22 -26.63 -21.97
N GLN A 4 -48.33 -27.48 -22.51
CA GLN A 4 -46.88 -27.33 -22.37
C GLN A 4 -46.35 -26.15 -23.20
N SER A 5 -46.94 -25.88 -24.38
CA SER A 5 -46.56 -24.70 -25.16
C SER A 5 -46.94 -23.40 -24.46
N LEU A 6 -48.13 -23.34 -23.83
CA LEU A 6 -48.57 -22.15 -23.10
C LEU A 6 -47.65 -21.81 -21.91
N GLN A 7 -47.19 -22.83 -21.16
CA GLN A 7 -46.25 -22.64 -20.06
C GLN A 7 -44.87 -22.17 -20.53
N GLN A 8 -44.41 -22.63 -21.69
CA GLN A 8 -43.15 -22.19 -22.30
C GLN A 8 -43.20 -20.71 -22.67
N THR A 9 -44.31 -20.26 -23.27
CA THR A 9 -44.50 -18.86 -23.68
C THR A 9 -44.57 -17.93 -22.48
N GLN A 10 -45.25 -18.34 -21.40
CA GLN A 10 -45.31 -17.54 -20.17
C GLN A 10 -43.93 -17.42 -19.50
N LYS A 11 -43.15 -18.50 -19.43
CA LYS A 11 -41.77 -18.44 -18.89
C LYS A 11 -40.89 -17.51 -19.70
N MET A 12 -40.95 -17.55 -21.03
CA MET A 12 -40.20 -16.61 -21.88
C MET A 12 -40.65 -15.17 -21.67
N ALA A 13 -41.96 -14.91 -21.54
CA ALA A 13 -42.48 -13.57 -21.28
C ALA A 13 -42.01 -13.02 -19.92
N PHE A 14 -42.02 -13.86 -18.87
CA PHE A 14 -41.48 -13.49 -17.56
C PHE A 14 -39.96 -13.26 -17.58
N GLN A 15 -39.21 -14.06 -18.34
CA GLN A 15 -37.77 -13.89 -18.53
C GLN A 15 -37.43 -12.60 -19.31
N LEU A 16 -38.21 -12.27 -20.34
CA LEU A 16 -38.06 -10.99 -21.04
C LEU A 16 -38.36 -9.81 -20.13
N LEU A 17 -39.43 -9.89 -19.33
CA LEU A 17 -39.83 -8.81 -18.43
C LEU A 17 -38.79 -8.57 -17.33
N SER A 18 -38.20 -9.64 -16.79
CA SER A 18 -37.12 -9.54 -15.79
C SER A 18 -35.81 -9.01 -16.37
N LEU A 19 -35.51 -9.30 -17.64
CA LEU A 19 -34.36 -8.70 -18.34
C LEU A 19 -34.57 -7.20 -18.62
N LEU A 20 -35.80 -6.77 -18.93
CA LEU A 20 -36.12 -5.35 -19.08
C LEU A 20 -35.98 -4.58 -17.75
N VAL A 21 -36.42 -5.16 -16.63
CA VAL A 21 -36.35 -4.51 -15.30
C VAL A 21 -34.92 -4.46 -14.75
N ALA A 22 -34.03 -5.36 -15.18
CA ALA A 22 -32.61 -5.38 -14.77
C ALA A 22 -31.75 -4.26 -15.41
N THR A 23 -32.32 -3.44 -16.30
CA THR A 23 -31.64 -2.25 -16.84
C THR A 23 -31.69 -1.10 -15.84
N SER A 24 -31.11 -1.31 -14.66
CA SER A 24 -30.85 -0.23 -13.70
C SER A 24 -30.05 0.85 -14.41
N SER A 25 -30.63 2.05 -14.52
CA SER A 25 -30.01 3.17 -15.21
C SER A 25 -28.74 3.56 -14.44
N ALA A 26 -27.58 3.20 -14.98
CA ALA A 26 -26.32 3.73 -14.50
C ALA A 26 -26.34 5.25 -14.73
N LEU A 27 -26.49 6.03 -13.67
CA LEU A 27 -26.39 7.48 -13.73
C LEU A 27 -24.93 7.83 -13.98
N ALA A 28 -24.59 8.16 -15.22
CA ALA A 28 -23.29 8.69 -15.55
C ALA A 28 -23.19 10.14 -15.04
N VAL A 29 -22.23 10.42 -14.17
CA VAL A 29 -21.86 11.78 -13.80
C VAL A 29 -20.86 12.28 -14.83
N THR A 30 -21.24 13.29 -15.61
CA THR A 30 -20.31 13.99 -16.49
C THR A 30 -19.43 14.91 -15.66
N VAL A 31 -18.13 14.64 -15.62
CA VAL A 31 -17.13 15.53 -15.02
C VAL A 31 -16.51 16.36 -16.14
N ASN A 32 -16.82 17.67 -16.17
CA ASN A 32 -16.23 18.58 -17.13
C ASN A 32 -14.86 19.02 -16.63
N LEU A 33 -13.80 18.62 -17.34
CA LEU A 33 -12.46 19.09 -17.09
C LEU A 33 -12.22 20.39 -17.87
N SER A 34 -11.72 21.42 -17.18
CA SER A 34 -11.27 22.66 -17.80
C SER A 34 -9.81 22.51 -18.21
N ASN A 35 -9.45 22.97 -19.41
CA ASN A 35 -8.05 23.10 -19.82
C ASN A 35 -7.35 24.30 -19.17
N ASN A 36 -8.11 25.19 -18.54
CA ASN A 36 -7.58 26.29 -17.73
C ASN A 36 -7.49 25.84 -16.28
N VAL A 37 -6.30 25.99 -15.71
CA VAL A 37 -6.05 25.82 -14.28
C VAL A 37 -6.92 26.84 -13.52
N PRO A 38 -7.82 26.41 -12.62
CA PRO A 38 -8.64 27.33 -11.84
C PRO A 38 -7.80 28.31 -11.02
N GLY A 39 -8.31 29.53 -10.82
CA GLY A 39 -7.65 30.48 -9.92
C GLY A 39 -7.55 29.92 -8.50
N GLY A 40 -6.39 30.08 -7.85
CA GLY A 40 -6.15 29.61 -6.48
C GLY A 40 -5.66 28.16 -6.35
N THR A 41 -5.30 27.49 -7.44
CA THR A 41 -4.62 26.19 -7.38
C THR A 41 -3.17 26.34 -6.96
N PHE A 42 -2.64 25.30 -6.28
CA PHE A 42 -1.23 25.19 -5.93
C PHE A 42 -0.62 23.97 -6.61
N VAL A 43 0.68 24.06 -6.91
CA VAL A 43 1.45 22.89 -7.32
C VAL A 43 1.60 22.00 -6.10
N VAL A 44 1.17 20.74 -6.25
CA VAL A 44 1.34 19.73 -5.22
C VAL A 44 2.81 19.33 -5.16
N SER A 45 3.36 19.23 -3.95
CA SER A 45 4.74 18.74 -3.78
C SER A 45 4.89 17.33 -4.37
N PRO A 46 5.95 17.05 -5.14
CA PRO A 46 6.33 15.69 -5.53
C PRO A 46 6.41 14.72 -4.34
N SER A 47 6.81 15.23 -3.18
CA SER A 47 6.90 14.51 -1.91
C SER A 47 5.68 14.68 -1.00
N LEU A 48 4.50 15.00 -1.55
CA LEU A 48 3.26 15.09 -0.77
C LEU A 48 2.96 13.78 -0.02
N PHE A 49 3.31 12.63 -0.61
CA PHE A 49 3.14 11.32 0.01
C PHE A 49 4.44 10.86 0.66
N SER A 50 4.35 10.47 1.93
CA SER A 50 5.43 9.87 2.71
C SER A 50 5.00 8.51 3.24
N LEU A 51 5.95 7.61 3.44
CA LEU A 51 5.70 6.30 4.05
C LEU A 51 6.28 6.26 5.46
N SER A 52 5.57 5.58 6.34
CA SER A 52 6.04 5.25 7.69
C SER A 52 6.13 3.73 7.80
N ILE A 53 7.28 3.23 8.20
CA ILE A 53 7.56 1.80 8.38
C ILE A 53 8.01 1.56 9.81
N GLU A 54 7.44 0.52 10.44
CA GLU A 54 7.85 0.08 11.77
C GLU A 54 9.31 -0.36 11.79
N GLN A 55 10.06 0.07 12.81
CA GLN A 55 11.48 -0.18 12.94
C GLN A 55 11.80 -1.67 13.04
N ASP A 56 10.93 -2.42 13.72
CA ASP A 56 11.07 -3.86 13.99
C ASP A 56 11.05 -4.75 12.75
N ARG A 57 10.50 -4.25 11.63
CA ARG A 57 10.40 -4.97 10.35
C ARG A 57 11.06 -4.27 9.18
N TRP A 58 11.80 -3.19 9.43
CA TRP A 58 12.49 -2.45 8.36
C TRP A 58 13.27 -3.35 7.40
N THR A 59 14.01 -4.34 7.91
CA THR A 59 14.82 -5.24 7.08
C THR A 59 14.00 -6.22 6.24
N ASP A 60 12.72 -6.45 6.56
CA ASP A 60 11.80 -7.21 5.70
C ASP A 60 11.46 -6.41 4.44
N TRP A 61 11.40 -5.07 4.57
CA TRP A 61 11.12 -4.16 3.46
C TRP A 61 12.36 -3.91 2.61
N VAL A 62 13.45 -3.40 3.21
CA VAL A 62 14.61 -2.94 2.44
C VAL A 62 15.61 -4.06 2.12
N GLY A 63 15.59 -5.13 2.92
CA GLY A 63 16.57 -6.21 2.90
C GLY A 63 17.80 -5.93 3.78
N LEU A 64 18.37 -6.99 4.37
CA LEU A 64 19.54 -6.88 5.25
C LEU A 64 20.87 -7.05 4.49
N ASN A 65 21.03 -8.20 3.83
CA ASN A 65 22.27 -8.56 3.13
C ASN A 65 22.23 -8.20 1.64
N SER A 66 21.04 -8.18 1.06
CA SER A 66 20.77 -7.84 -0.33
C SER A 66 19.54 -6.96 -0.41
N ARG A 67 19.49 -6.09 -1.41
CA ARG A 67 18.34 -5.24 -1.70
C ARG A 67 17.09 -6.09 -1.96
N ASN A 68 15.96 -5.70 -1.39
CA ASN A 68 14.67 -6.21 -1.80
C ASN A 68 14.22 -5.51 -3.10
N GLU A 69 14.32 -6.22 -4.23
CA GLU A 69 13.97 -5.67 -5.55
C GLU A 69 12.50 -5.27 -5.66
N PHE A 70 11.58 -5.95 -4.96
CA PHE A 70 10.17 -5.56 -4.98
C PHE A 70 9.99 -4.18 -4.37
N PHE A 71 10.51 -3.97 -3.15
CA PHE A 71 10.39 -2.70 -2.46
C PHE A 71 11.10 -1.56 -3.20
N PHE A 72 12.30 -1.83 -3.73
CA PHE A 72 13.01 -0.86 -4.56
C PHE A 72 12.19 -0.45 -5.78
N ASN A 73 11.65 -1.41 -6.54
CA ASN A 73 10.85 -1.13 -7.73
C ASN A 73 9.56 -0.39 -7.38
N THR A 74 8.95 -0.64 -6.21
CA THR A 74 7.80 0.13 -5.74
C THR A 74 8.16 1.60 -5.55
N LEU A 75 9.27 1.89 -4.86
CA LEU A 75 9.71 3.27 -4.62
C LEU A 75 10.16 3.95 -5.92
N ASP A 76 10.89 3.25 -6.78
CA ASP A 76 11.35 3.76 -8.09
C ASP A 76 10.16 4.12 -9.00
N ASN A 77 9.10 3.30 -8.99
CA ASN A 77 7.86 3.64 -9.68
C ASN A 77 7.20 4.91 -9.14
N LEU A 78 7.24 5.14 -7.83
CA LEU A 78 6.74 6.40 -7.24
C LEU A 78 7.58 7.58 -7.72
N VAL A 79 8.91 7.48 -7.67
CA VAL A 79 9.84 8.51 -8.19
C VAL A 79 9.50 8.86 -9.63
N ARG A 80 9.25 7.87 -10.48
CA ARG A 80 8.90 8.09 -11.90
C ARG A 80 7.55 8.79 -12.08
N ILE A 81 6.61 8.63 -11.15
CA ILE A 81 5.28 9.25 -11.20
C ILE A 81 5.32 10.68 -10.64
N THR A 82 6.03 10.89 -9.53
CA THR A 82 6.00 12.15 -8.76
C THR A 82 7.16 13.09 -9.11
N GLY A 83 8.27 12.55 -9.58
CA GLY A 83 9.52 13.28 -9.86
C GLY A 83 10.52 13.32 -8.70
N GLU A 84 10.13 12.87 -7.50
CA GLU A 84 10.98 12.82 -6.30
C GLU A 84 10.67 11.54 -5.50
N PRO A 85 11.65 10.88 -4.86
CA PRO A 85 11.37 9.78 -3.93
C PRO A 85 10.45 10.21 -2.78
N PRO A 86 9.60 9.29 -2.29
CA PRO A 86 8.80 9.57 -1.10
C PRO A 86 9.70 9.72 0.11
N ARG A 87 9.35 10.61 1.04
CA ARG A 87 10.00 10.67 2.35
C ARG A 87 9.66 9.40 3.13
N LEU A 88 10.67 8.77 3.72
CA LEU A 88 10.51 7.57 4.53
C LEU A 88 10.82 7.87 5.99
N ARG A 89 9.90 7.50 6.89
CA ARG A 89 10.16 7.39 8.32
C ARG A 89 10.29 5.91 8.68
N ILE A 90 11.37 5.55 9.36
CA ILE A 90 11.58 4.24 9.96
C ILE A 90 11.53 4.47 11.46
N GLY A 91 10.57 3.85 12.16
CA GLY A 91 10.37 4.16 13.59
C GLY A 91 9.01 3.75 14.11
N ALA A 92 8.43 4.61 14.96
CA ALA A 92 7.14 4.49 15.68
C ALA A 92 7.29 3.82 17.06
N ASP A 93 6.28 3.13 17.56
CA ASP A 93 6.32 2.52 18.90
C ASP A 93 7.50 1.52 19.00
N SER A 94 7.84 0.84 17.89
CA SER A 94 8.98 -0.08 17.85
C SER A 94 10.33 0.65 17.99
N GLU A 95 10.38 1.94 17.67
CA GLU A 95 11.55 2.81 17.88
C GLU A 95 11.82 3.04 19.37
N ASP A 96 10.77 3.25 20.16
CA ASP A 96 10.85 3.56 21.59
C ASP A 96 11.40 2.39 22.40
N HIS A 97 11.33 1.17 21.86
CA HIS A 97 11.82 -0.07 22.46
C HIS A 97 13.13 -0.56 21.82
N THR A 98 13.82 0.29 21.06
CA THR A 98 15.04 -0.08 20.35
C THR A 98 16.31 0.28 21.11
N SER A 99 17.23 -0.68 21.19
CA SER A 99 18.57 -0.49 21.72
C SER A 99 19.63 -0.63 20.63
N PHE A 100 20.66 0.21 20.69
CA PHE A 100 21.81 0.10 19.79
C PHE A 100 22.91 -0.77 20.41
N ASN A 101 23.46 -1.70 19.63
CA ASN A 101 24.65 -2.47 19.95
C ASN A 101 25.54 -2.59 18.70
N GLY A 102 26.64 -1.83 18.66
CA GLY A 102 27.56 -1.82 17.51
C GLY A 102 28.29 -3.14 17.24
N ALA A 103 28.35 -4.06 18.22
CA ALA A 103 28.90 -5.40 18.00
C ALA A 103 27.90 -6.35 17.32
N LEU A 104 26.64 -5.96 17.20
CA LEU A 104 25.59 -6.77 16.62
C LEU A 104 25.67 -6.73 15.09
N VAL A 105 25.83 -7.90 14.49
CA VAL A 105 25.96 -8.05 13.02
C VAL A 105 24.59 -8.15 12.34
N THR A 106 23.60 -8.73 13.03
CA THR A 106 22.25 -8.96 12.52
C THR A 106 21.25 -8.37 13.51
N PRO A 107 20.31 -7.50 13.08
CA PRO A 107 19.30 -6.96 13.98
C PRO A 107 18.45 -8.08 14.59
N GLN A 108 18.03 -7.87 15.83
CA GLN A 108 17.23 -8.81 16.59
C GLN A 108 15.95 -8.12 17.04
N ALA A 109 14.82 -8.81 16.90
CA ALA A 109 13.53 -8.34 17.39
C ALA A 109 12.81 -9.47 18.12
N ALA A 110 12.22 -9.16 19.27
CA ALA A 110 11.45 -10.11 20.06
C ALA A 110 9.96 -9.76 19.93
N PHE A 111 9.17 -10.67 19.35
CA PHE A 111 7.74 -10.48 19.16
C PHE A 111 6.94 -11.27 20.19
N PRO A 112 5.92 -10.69 20.82
CA PRO A 112 4.90 -11.45 21.52
C PRO A 112 4.23 -12.48 20.60
N PRO A 113 3.67 -13.57 21.16
CA PRO A 113 2.84 -14.48 20.37
C PRO A 113 1.63 -13.75 19.76
N PRO A 114 1.32 -13.94 18.47
CA PRO A 114 0.10 -13.41 17.87
C PRO A 114 -1.16 -13.91 18.57
N THR A 115 -2.17 -13.05 18.63
CA THR A 115 -3.51 -13.39 19.15
C THR A 115 -4.58 -13.12 18.09
N THR A 116 -5.83 -13.53 18.34
CA THR A 116 -6.93 -13.26 17.42
C THR A 116 -7.27 -11.77 17.29
N THR A 117 -6.97 -10.97 18.32
CA THR A 117 -7.19 -9.52 18.32
C THR A 117 -5.95 -8.73 17.90
N VAL A 118 -4.76 -9.34 18.00
CA VAL A 118 -3.48 -8.76 17.56
C VAL A 118 -2.71 -9.82 16.75
N PRO A 119 -3.08 -10.02 15.46
CA PRO A 119 -2.45 -11.05 14.61
C PRO A 119 -1.03 -10.69 14.18
N TYR A 120 -0.67 -9.41 14.24
CA TYR A 120 0.65 -8.89 13.92
C TYR A 120 1.13 -8.02 15.09
N PRO A 121 1.57 -8.64 16.20
CA PRO A 121 2.10 -7.87 17.31
C PRO A 121 3.40 -7.19 16.89
N GLU A 122 3.61 -6.00 17.43
CA GLU A 122 4.87 -5.28 17.36
C GLU A 122 5.93 -5.95 18.25
N ALA A 123 7.21 -5.74 17.94
CA ALA A 123 8.29 -6.22 18.78
C ALA A 123 8.30 -5.52 20.16
N SER A 124 8.37 -6.31 21.23
CA SER A 124 8.53 -5.80 22.59
C SER A 124 9.96 -5.32 22.89
N SER A 125 10.92 -5.68 22.04
CA SER A 125 12.28 -5.16 22.07
C SER A 125 12.95 -5.33 20.71
N VAL A 126 13.71 -4.34 20.29
CA VAL A 126 14.55 -4.40 19.09
C VAL A 126 16.00 -4.08 19.48
N VAL A 127 16.96 -4.81 18.94
CA VAL A 127 18.38 -4.48 19.05
C VAL A 127 18.96 -4.36 17.65
N VAL A 128 19.54 -3.20 17.35
CA VAL A 128 20.12 -2.90 16.04
C VAL A 128 21.61 -2.56 16.16
N GLY A 129 22.35 -2.78 15.08
CA GLY A 129 23.75 -2.38 14.94
C GLY A 129 23.98 -1.64 13.63
N ASP A 130 25.22 -1.32 13.30
CA ASP A 130 25.55 -0.53 12.10
C ASP A 130 25.01 -1.15 10.79
N ALA A 131 24.99 -2.49 10.72
CA ALA A 131 24.48 -3.21 9.56
C ALA A 131 23.02 -2.82 9.23
N TYR A 132 22.21 -2.55 10.26
CA TYR A 132 20.82 -2.12 10.12
C TYR A 132 20.74 -0.76 9.41
N TYR A 133 21.43 0.27 9.91
CA TYR A 133 21.38 1.61 9.29
C TYR A 133 21.99 1.64 7.89
N ARG A 134 23.02 0.81 7.64
CA ARG A 134 23.61 0.70 6.30
C ARG A 134 22.64 0.14 5.25
N THR A 135 21.53 -0.49 5.63
CA THR A 135 20.54 -0.97 4.65
C THR A 135 19.86 0.15 3.87
N ALA A 136 19.88 1.39 4.37
CA ALA A 136 19.39 2.56 3.62
C ALA A 136 20.09 2.73 2.25
N ARG A 137 21.30 2.17 2.07
CA ARG A 137 22.00 2.12 0.77
C ARG A 137 21.21 1.40 -0.34
N PHE A 138 20.22 0.60 0.02
CA PHE A 138 19.39 -0.14 -0.93
C PHE A 138 18.17 0.66 -1.42
N LEU A 139 17.94 1.87 -0.89
CA LEU A 139 16.88 2.76 -1.35
C LEU A 139 17.24 3.44 -2.69
N PRO A 140 16.25 3.95 -3.44
CA PRO A 140 16.52 4.84 -4.56
C PRO A 140 17.37 6.05 -4.15
N PRO A 141 18.22 6.58 -5.05
CA PRO A 141 18.99 7.79 -4.78
C PRO A 141 18.11 8.97 -4.32
N SER A 142 18.64 9.83 -3.47
CA SER A 142 17.95 11.01 -2.91
C SER A 142 16.77 10.72 -1.99
N THR A 143 16.54 9.47 -1.58
CA THR A 143 15.46 9.15 -0.62
C THR A 143 15.73 9.69 0.79
N CYS A 144 17.01 9.86 1.15
CA CYS A 144 17.45 10.30 2.47
C CYS A 144 18.28 11.60 2.42
N ASP A 145 18.27 12.31 1.29
CA ASP A 145 18.97 13.60 1.08
C ASP A 145 18.12 14.80 1.52
#